data_AF-A0A917YLY0-F1
#
_entry.id   AF-A0A917YLY0-F1
#
_cell.length_a   1.000
_cell.length_b   1.000
_cell.length_c   1.000
_cell.angle_alpha   90.00
_cell.angle_beta   90.00
_cell.angle_gamma   90.00
#
_symmetry.space_group_name_H-M   'P 1'
#
loop_
_entity.id
_entity.type
_entity.pdbx_description
1 polymer ?
#
loop_
_entity_poly.entity_id
_entity_poly.type
_entity_poly.pdbx_seq_one_letter_code
_entity_poly.pdbx_strand_id
1 'polypeptide(L)' 'MGGDMLRTISLSSCISVQGIVVGKTHDGKLLVRVDDKTFVGYPVSAAHG' A
#
# COMPACT_ATOMS: atom_id res chain seq x y z
N MET A 1 0.72 19.44 11.17
CA MET A 1 1.26 18.61 10.08
C MET A 1 0.79 17.17 10.30
N GLY A 2 -0.40 16.83 9.82
CA GLY A 2 -0.89 15.45 9.85
C GLY A 2 -0.55 14.80 8.53
N GLY A 3 0.62 14.18 8.42
CA GLY A 3 0.96 13.39 7.25
C GLY A 3 0.36 12.00 7.42
N ASP A 4 -0.78 11.74 6.78
CA ASP A 4 -1.24 10.38 6.57
C ASP A 4 -0.13 9.59 5.86
N MET A 5 0.31 8.50 6.48
CA MET A 5 1.48 7.77 6.00
C MET A 5 1.11 6.94 4.77
N LEU A 6 1.30 7.55 3.61
CA LEU A 6 1.10 6.90 2.32
C LEU A 6 2.07 5.72 2.19
N ARG A 7 1.55 4.57 1.79
CA ARG A 7 2.34 3.35 1.58
C ARG A 7 2.11 2.88 0.16
N THR A 8 3.19 2.47 -0.48
CA THR A 8 3.12 1.87 -1.80
C THR A 8 2.89 0.38 -1.65
N ILE A 9 1.96 -0.15 -2.42
CA ILE A 9 1.72 -1.59 -2.57
C ILE A 9 1.94 -2.01 -4.01
N SER A 10 2.46 -3.22 -4.19
CA SER A 10 2.54 -3.87 -5.49
C SER A 10 1.28 -4.70 -5.70
N LEU A 11 0.55 -4.39 -6.76
CA LEU A 11 -0.63 -5.14 -7.20
C LEU A 11 -0.25 -6.27 -8.15
N SER A 12 0.77 -6.03 -8.99
CA SER A 12 1.24 -6.98 -10.00
C SER A 12 2.74 -6.75 -10.27
N SER A 13 3.33 -7.62 -11.09
CA SER A 13 4.77 -7.61 -11.44
C SER A 13 5.30 -6.22 -11.85
N CYS A 14 4.47 -5.42 -12.54
CA CYS A 14 4.87 -4.09 -13.04
C CYS A 14 3.98 -2.96 -12.53
N ILE A 15 3.05 -3.23 -11.60
CA ILE A 15 2.07 -2.23 -11.16
C ILE A 15 2.17 -2.04 -9.65
N SER A 16 2.57 -0.82 -9.27
CA SER A 16 2.59 -0.34 -7.90
C SER A 16 1.66 0.86 -7.74
N VAL A 17 1.03 0.95 -6.57
CA VAL A 17 0.03 1.97 -6.25
C VAL A 17 0.35 2.54 -4.87
N GLN A 18 0.38 3.87 -4.76
CA GLN A 18 0.61 4.59 -3.51
C GLN A 18 -0.68 5.19 -3.00
N GLY A 19 -0.95 5.02 -1.70
CA GLY A 19 -2.13 5.58 -1.06
C GLY A 19 -2.11 5.43 0.45
N ILE A 20 -3.23 5.72 1.10
CA ILE A 20 -3.36 5.71 2.56
C ILE A 20 -3.59 4.28 3.05
N VAL A 21 -2.78 3.79 3.98
CA VAL A 21 -3.00 2.47 4.58
C VAL A 21 -4.22 2.53 5.47
N VAL A 22 -5.22 1.70 5.14
CA VAL A 22 -6.43 1.53 5.95
C VAL A 22 -6.43 0.24 6.75
N GLY A 23 -5.51 -0.68 6.45
CA GLY A 23 -5.41 -1.92 7.19
C GLY A 23 -4.37 -2.88 6.66
N LYS A 24 -4.30 -4.04 7.32
CA LYS A 24 -3.47 -5.19 6.95
C LYS A 24 -4.32 -6.43 6.98
N THR A 25 -4.10 -7.31 6.01
CA THR A 25 -4.70 -8.64 5.96
C THR A 25 -3.81 -9.63 6.69
N HIS A 26 -4.40 -10.71 7.23
CA HIS A 26 -3.70 -11.76 7.96
C HIS A 26 -2.59 -12.46 7.12
N ASP A 27 -2.73 -12.46 5.80
CA ASP A 27 -1.77 -12.95 4.80
C ASP A 27 -0.50 -12.08 4.65
N GLY A 28 -0.44 -10.92 5.33
CA GLY A 28 0.69 -9.98 5.22
C GLY A 28 0.55 -8.92 4.11
N LYS A 29 -0.57 -8.91 3.40
CA LYS A 29 -0.93 -7.85 2.44
C LYS A 29 -1.40 -6.58 3.14
N LEU A 30 -1.18 -5.44 2.51
CA LEU A 30 -1.68 -4.13 2.95
C LEU A 30 -2.93 -3.74 2.17
N LEU A 31 -3.88 -3.13 2.88
CA LEU A 31 -5.00 -2.43 2.27
C LEU A 31 -4.68 -0.94 2.20
N VAL A 32 -4.70 -0.42 0.97
CA VAL A 32 -4.38 0.96 0.65
C VAL A 32 -5.58 1.60 -0.03
N ARG A 33 -6.04 2.74 0.47
CA ARG A 33 -7.04 3.57 -0.19
C ARG A 33 -6.37 4.63 -1.06
N VAL A 34 -6.77 4.66 -2.32
CA VAL A 34 -6.46 5.73 -3.26
C VAL A 34 -7.78 6.32 -3.67
N ASP A 35 -8.00 7.57 -3.26
CA ASP A 35 -9.24 8.29 -3.56
C ASP A 35 -10.46 7.50 -3.00
N ASP A 36 -11.41 7.11 -3.85
CA ASP A 36 -12.56 6.29 -3.47
C ASP A 36 -12.37 4.76 -3.64
N LYS A 37 -11.20 4.30 -4.07
CA LYS A 37 -10.91 2.87 -4.25
C LYS A 37 -9.97 2.32 -3.19
N THR A 38 -10.29 1.12 -2.71
CA THR A 38 -9.41 0.35 -1.83
C THR A 38 -8.73 -0.74 -2.63
N PHE A 39 -7.41 -0.79 -2.54
CA PHE A 39 -6.54 -1.74 -3.20
C PHE A 39 -5.85 -2.62 -2.16
N VAL A 40 -5.65 -3.90 -2.52
CA VAL A 40 -4.95 -4.85 -1.67
C VAL A 40 -3.73 -5.38 -2.41
N GLY A 41 -2.57 -5.31 -1.79
CA GLY A 41 -1.32 -5.72 -2.43
C GLY A 41 -0.23 -5.98 -1.41
N TYR A 42 0.92 -6.44 -1.90
CA TYR A 42 2.08 -6.62 -1.05
C TYR A 42 2.73 -5.27 -0.79
N PRO A 43 3.17 -4.97 0.45
CA PRO A 43 4.05 -3.84 0.67
C PRO A 43 5.22 -3.94 -0.30
N VAL A 44 5.45 -2.90 -1.10
CA VAL A 44 6.79 -2.74 -1.65
C VAL A 44 7.64 -2.34 -0.47
N SER A 45 8.33 -3.31 0.14
CA SER A 45 9.43 -3.01 1.04
C SER A 45 10.32 -2.06 0.26
N ALA A 46 10.44 -0.82 0.74
CA ALA A 46 11.50 0.05 0.28
C ALA A 46 12.77 -0.77 0.52
N ALA A 47 13.35 -1.32 -0.54
CA ALA A 47 14.66 -1.93 -0.50
C ALA A 47 15.60 -0.80 -0.08
N HIS A 48 15.84 -0.73 1.23
CA HIS A 48 16.80 0.16 1.83
C HIS A 48 18.03 -0.70 2.05
N GLY A 49 19.07 -0.44 1.25
CA GLY A 49 20.49 -0.66 1.55
C GLY A 49 20.91 -2.06 1.95
#